data_AF-A0A3D5JQT8-F1
#
_entry.id   AF-A0A3D5JQT8-F1
#
_cell.length_a   1.000
_cell.length_b   1.000
_cell.length_c   1.000
_cell.angle_alpha   90.00
_cell.angle_beta   90.00
_cell.angle_gamma   90.00
#
_symmetry.space_group_name_H-M   'P 1'
#
loop_
_entity.id
_entity.type
_entity.pdbx_description
1 polymer ?
#
loop_
_entity_poly.entity_id
_entity_poly.type
_entity_poly.pdbx_seq_one_letter_code
_entity_poly.pdbx_strand_id
1 'polypeptide(L)'
;MYLPPDRLRVGIAAVVLLCACTPVTGSWAAAPSAASFERDLVATLECRAAPATAQAVAGTLRAAMYGDAQQRPASLREWRFERGDDEDASVVTIEMPVALTAHGTTTRRLVADGIGLAMPVDAASRTRVVAAQGLRLQSSTLRGPLQVWSVQAPTGSATARASLVIRSDGQRQGYRLGCDYAGQTRDERVPARLREVASANDFAAALDCRADPAALQRIANTWERVVEQPPLAWPESIRAVSERGYLVGGQALPAQVIELDPPLNLHGFPVQRIAVSIDGYIAGDLGQAPLDKMLAATGMDAAARKANGVWTREVARDQRPGRTQLRERSVLQTDDGTVLVGCMSGSTYSEPR
;
A
#
# COMPACT_ATOMS: atom_id res chain seq x y z
N MET A 1 34.46 -6.55 -7.55
CA MET A 1 34.16 -7.51 -8.64
C MET A 1 33.16 -6.81 -9.56
N TYR A 2 33.59 -6.44 -10.76
CA TYR A 2 32.81 -5.68 -11.74
C TYR A 2 31.76 -6.58 -12.40
N LEU A 3 30.51 -6.16 -12.45
CA LEU A 3 29.48 -6.69 -13.35
C LEU A 3 28.63 -5.52 -13.91
N PRO A 4 28.18 -5.60 -15.18
CA PRO A 4 27.76 -4.47 -16.01
C PRO A 4 26.30 -4.03 -15.76
N PRO A 5 25.92 -2.79 -16.14
CA PRO A 5 24.54 -2.37 -16.18
C PRO A 5 24.01 -2.65 -17.58
N ASP A 6 23.33 -3.77 -17.79
CA ASP A 6 22.41 -3.84 -18.92
C ASP A 6 21.38 -4.95 -18.78
N ARG A 7 20.14 -4.57 -19.06
CA ARG A 7 18.93 -5.38 -19.24
C ARG A 7 18.23 -5.86 -17.97
N LEU A 8 17.27 -5.02 -17.53
CA LEU A 8 15.94 -5.48 -17.13
C LEU A 8 14.91 -4.51 -17.71
N ARG A 9 14.68 -4.61 -19.03
CA ARG A 9 13.40 -4.23 -19.61
C ARG A 9 12.41 -5.31 -19.18
N VAL A 10 11.68 -5.08 -18.09
CA VAL A 10 10.52 -5.90 -17.74
C VAL A 10 9.32 -5.20 -18.35
N GLY A 11 8.74 -5.86 -19.35
CA GLY A 11 7.57 -5.39 -20.07
C GLY A 11 6.39 -5.20 -19.12
N ILE A 12 5.73 -4.05 -19.27
CA ILE A 12 4.40 -3.82 -18.71
C ILE A 12 3.47 -4.82 -19.39
N ALA A 13 3.18 -5.91 -18.68
CA ALA A 13 2.10 -6.80 -19.06
C ALA A 13 0.80 -6.03 -18.87
N ALA A 14 0.21 -5.61 -20.00
CA ALA A 14 -1.14 -5.10 -20.06
C ALA A 14 -2.07 -6.09 -19.35
N VAL A 15 -2.65 -5.68 -18.22
CA VAL A 15 -3.77 -6.39 -17.60
C VAL A 15 -4.98 -6.13 -18.49
N VAL A 16 -5.08 -6.93 -19.56
CA VAL A 16 -6.33 -7.14 -20.28
C VAL A 16 -7.30 -7.72 -19.26
N LEU A 17 -8.32 -6.93 -18.89
CA LEU A 17 -9.49 -7.41 -18.17
C LEU A 17 -10.14 -8.54 -19.00
N LEU A 18 -9.79 -9.78 -18.68
CA LEU A 18 -10.40 -10.97 -19.25
C LEU A 18 -11.74 -11.24 -18.55
N CYS A 19 -12.78 -10.87 -19.28
CA CYS A 19 -13.94 -11.70 -19.63
C CYS A 19 -14.65 -12.48 -18.50
N ALA A 20 -15.80 -11.93 -18.07
CA ALA A 20 -17.02 -12.72 -18.03
C ALA A 20 -17.76 -12.51 -19.37
N CYS A 21 -17.45 -13.33 -20.37
CA CYS A 21 -18.24 -13.42 -21.60
C CYS A 21 -19.53 -14.19 -21.31
N THR A 22 -20.55 -13.51 -20.82
CA THR A 22 -21.92 -13.90 -21.10
C THR A 22 -22.44 -12.94 -22.17
N PRO A 23 -22.94 -13.42 -23.33
CA PRO A 23 -23.62 -12.55 -24.28
C PRO A 23 -24.88 -12.05 -23.58
N VAL A 24 -24.83 -10.84 -23.04
CA VAL A 24 -26.02 -10.14 -22.60
C VAL A 24 -26.68 -9.64 -23.89
N THR A 25 -27.53 -10.47 -24.49
CA THR A 25 -28.68 -9.99 -25.26
C THR A 25 -29.67 -9.36 -24.27
N GLY A 26 -29.19 -8.37 -23.52
CA GLY A 26 -29.99 -7.59 -22.61
C GLY A 26 -30.55 -6.44 -23.41
N SER A 27 -31.84 -6.54 -23.73
CA SER A 27 -32.69 -5.36 -23.75
C SER A 27 -32.24 -4.46 -22.61
N TRP A 28 -31.88 -3.21 -22.92
CA TRP A 28 -31.60 -2.23 -21.88
C TRP A 28 -32.74 -2.29 -20.87
N ALA A 29 -32.44 -2.72 -19.63
CA ALA A 29 -33.34 -2.42 -18.54
C ALA A 29 -33.61 -0.91 -18.63
N ALA A 30 -34.90 -0.51 -18.60
CA ALA A 30 -35.31 0.86 -18.85
C ALA A 30 -34.32 1.83 -18.18
N ALA A 31 -33.64 2.63 -19.01
CA ALA A 31 -32.56 3.47 -18.53
C ALA A 31 -33.07 4.31 -17.34
N PRO A 32 -32.34 4.36 -16.21
CA PRO A 32 -32.77 5.14 -15.07
C PRO A 32 -33.05 6.58 -15.54
N SER A 33 -34.12 7.17 -15.02
CA SER A 33 -34.39 8.59 -15.23
C SER A 33 -33.16 9.43 -14.85
N ALA A 34 -33.00 10.60 -15.45
CA ALA A 34 -31.89 11.51 -15.13
C ALA A 34 -31.80 11.78 -13.61
N ALA A 35 -32.95 12.03 -12.98
CA ALA A 35 -33.05 12.31 -11.56
C ALA A 35 -32.70 11.12 -10.66
N SER A 36 -33.06 9.88 -11.06
CA SER A 36 -32.67 8.69 -10.30
C SER A 36 -31.17 8.43 -10.43
N PHE A 37 -30.61 8.60 -11.62
CA PHE A 37 -29.17 8.41 -11.83
C PHE A 37 -28.35 9.43 -11.02
N GLU A 38 -28.75 10.70 -11.00
CA GLU A 38 -28.07 11.74 -10.22
C GLU A 38 -28.12 11.43 -8.70
N ARG A 39 -29.27 10.99 -8.20
CA ARG A 39 -29.42 10.58 -6.79
C ARG A 39 -28.50 9.42 -6.43
N ASP A 40 -28.46 8.40 -7.27
CA ASP A 40 -27.62 7.21 -7.06
C ASP A 40 -26.13 7.55 -7.18
N LEU A 41 -25.77 8.45 -8.08
CA LEU A 41 -24.43 8.99 -8.22
C LEU A 41 -23.99 9.74 -6.96
N VAL A 42 -24.81 10.64 -6.43
CA VAL A 42 -24.52 11.34 -5.17
C VAL A 42 -24.41 10.35 -4.01
N ALA A 43 -25.34 9.40 -3.89
CA ALA A 43 -25.27 8.37 -2.85
C ALA A 43 -23.99 7.51 -2.96
N THR A 44 -23.52 7.27 -4.19
CA THR A 44 -22.29 6.52 -4.47
C THR A 44 -21.05 7.31 -4.06
N LEU A 45 -21.00 8.61 -4.37
CA LEU A 45 -19.93 9.52 -3.99
C LEU A 45 -19.91 9.80 -2.48
N GLU A 46 -21.05 9.67 -1.81
CA GLU A 46 -21.19 9.85 -0.36
C GLU A 46 -20.97 8.58 0.48
N CYS A 47 -20.62 7.46 -0.17
CA CYS A 47 -20.41 6.15 0.43
C CYS A 47 -21.67 5.60 1.14
N ARG A 48 -22.86 6.09 0.76
CA ARG A 48 -24.16 5.69 1.32
C ARG A 48 -24.88 4.64 0.47
N ALA A 49 -24.46 4.48 -0.79
CA ALA A 49 -25.05 3.52 -1.71
C ALA A 49 -24.78 2.07 -1.27
N ALA A 50 -25.72 1.18 -1.56
CA ALA A 50 -25.47 -0.26 -1.48
C ALA A 50 -24.53 -0.69 -2.62
N PRO A 51 -23.78 -1.82 -2.50
CA PRO A 51 -22.85 -2.28 -3.53
C PRO A 51 -23.48 -2.42 -4.93
N ALA A 52 -24.72 -2.94 -5.00
CA ALA A 52 -25.44 -3.09 -6.27
C ALA A 52 -25.72 -1.74 -6.95
N THR A 53 -26.08 -0.70 -6.18
CA THR A 53 -26.31 0.65 -6.69
C THR A 53 -25.01 1.28 -7.21
N ALA A 54 -23.92 1.17 -6.45
CA ALA A 54 -22.62 1.67 -6.88
C ALA A 54 -22.16 0.99 -8.19
N GLN A 55 -22.38 -0.34 -8.31
CA GLN A 55 -22.07 -1.09 -9.51
C GLN A 55 -22.93 -0.67 -10.72
N ALA A 56 -24.22 -0.39 -10.50
CA ALA A 56 -25.10 0.12 -11.55
C ALA A 56 -24.64 1.48 -12.07
N VAL A 57 -24.31 2.43 -11.17
CA VAL A 57 -23.77 3.75 -11.54
C VAL A 57 -22.48 3.61 -12.36
N ALA A 58 -21.53 2.81 -11.88
CA ALA A 58 -20.27 2.57 -12.59
C ALA A 58 -20.49 1.90 -13.96
N GLY A 59 -21.44 0.96 -14.06
CA GLY A 59 -21.83 0.31 -15.31
C GLY A 59 -22.38 1.30 -16.33
N THR A 60 -23.30 2.18 -15.91
CA THR A 60 -23.86 3.21 -16.79
C THR A 60 -22.80 4.21 -17.28
N LEU A 61 -21.91 4.68 -16.40
CA LEU A 61 -20.81 5.56 -16.80
C LEU A 61 -19.86 4.86 -17.79
N ARG A 62 -19.52 3.58 -17.55
CA ARG A 62 -18.68 2.80 -18.46
C ARG A 62 -19.32 2.65 -19.83
N ALA A 63 -20.61 2.32 -19.90
CA ALA A 63 -21.33 2.24 -21.16
C ALA A 63 -21.33 3.57 -21.91
N ALA A 64 -21.48 4.70 -21.20
CA ALA A 64 -21.39 6.03 -21.82
C ALA A 64 -19.98 6.37 -22.33
N MET A 65 -18.94 5.92 -21.63
CA MET A 65 -17.52 6.16 -21.97
C MET A 65 -17.03 5.35 -23.17
N TYR A 66 -17.40 4.06 -23.24
CA TYR A 66 -16.83 3.11 -24.21
C TYR A 66 -17.83 2.56 -25.23
N GLY A 67 -19.14 2.82 -25.05
CA GLY A 67 -20.18 2.41 -25.97
C GLY A 67 -20.36 3.37 -27.16
N ASP A 68 -21.29 3.03 -28.05
CA ASP A 68 -21.67 3.88 -29.17
C ASP A 68 -22.28 5.20 -28.65
N ALA A 69 -21.72 6.33 -29.11
CA ALA A 69 -22.18 7.67 -28.75
C ALA A 69 -23.66 7.90 -29.12
N GLN A 70 -24.15 7.29 -30.20
CA GLN A 70 -25.55 7.40 -30.63
C GLN A 70 -26.51 6.64 -29.70
N GLN A 71 -26.02 5.59 -29.04
CA GLN A 71 -26.78 4.78 -28.09
C GLN A 71 -26.71 5.31 -26.66
N ARG A 72 -25.94 6.38 -26.40
CA ARG A 72 -25.77 6.92 -25.05
C ARG A 72 -27.13 7.36 -24.45
N PRO A 73 -27.40 7.06 -23.16
CA PRO A 73 -28.61 7.53 -22.50
C PRO A 73 -28.75 9.05 -22.65
N ALA A 74 -29.98 9.54 -22.85
CA ALA A 74 -30.23 10.97 -23.07
C ALA A 74 -29.63 11.85 -21.95
N SER A 75 -29.68 11.38 -20.71
CA SER A 75 -29.12 12.05 -19.52
C SER A 75 -27.59 12.22 -19.54
N LEU A 76 -26.87 11.46 -20.37
CA LEU A 76 -25.40 11.47 -20.45
C LEU A 76 -24.87 12.00 -21.78
N ARG A 77 -25.74 12.42 -22.72
CA ARG A 77 -25.31 12.88 -24.06
C ARG A 77 -24.38 14.08 -24.01
N GLU A 78 -24.67 15.04 -23.13
CA GLU A 78 -23.89 16.27 -22.98
C GLU A 78 -22.63 16.11 -22.11
N TRP A 79 -22.41 14.92 -21.55
CA TRP A 79 -21.24 14.64 -20.71
C TRP A 79 -20.02 14.42 -21.58
N ARG A 80 -18.88 14.99 -21.16
CA ARG A 80 -17.59 14.83 -21.84
C ARG A 80 -16.73 13.85 -21.08
N PHE A 81 -16.04 13.00 -21.83
CA PHE A 81 -15.19 11.94 -21.30
C PHE A 81 -13.82 12.07 -21.96
N GLU A 82 -12.82 12.46 -21.18
CA GLU A 82 -11.45 12.68 -21.64
C GLU A 82 -10.52 11.68 -20.96
N ARG A 83 -9.74 10.93 -21.75
CA ARG A 83 -8.69 10.05 -21.22
C ARG A 83 -7.41 10.86 -21.08
N GLY A 84 -6.65 10.62 -20.01
CA GLY A 84 -5.31 11.19 -19.90
C GLY A 84 -4.38 10.64 -21.00
N ASP A 85 -3.49 11.50 -21.50
CA ASP A 85 -2.55 11.20 -22.60
C ASP A 85 -1.27 10.44 -22.18
N ASP A 86 -1.11 10.12 -20.88
CA ASP A 86 0.06 9.36 -20.38
C ASP A 86 -0.07 7.86 -20.66
N GLU A 87 1.08 7.17 -20.83
CA GLU A 87 1.18 5.71 -21.08
C GLU A 87 0.50 4.84 -19.99
N ASP A 88 0.16 5.43 -18.84
CA ASP A 88 -0.73 4.87 -17.82
C ASP A 88 -2.18 5.39 -17.97
N ALA A 89 -2.83 5.10 -19.11
CA ALA A 89 -4.18 5.53 -19.49
C ALA A 89 -5.35 4.97 -18.62
N SER A 90 -5.16 4.94 -17.30
CA SER A 90 -6.08 4.40 -16.30
C SER A 90 -7.02 5.43 -15.68
N VAL A 91 -6.88 6.71 -16.04
CA VAL A 91 -7.67 7.82 -15.49
C VAL A 91 -8.53 8.46 -16.58
N VAL A 92 -9.84 8.54 -16.33
CA VAL A 92 -10.80 9.25 -17.17
C VAL A 92 -11.35 10.45 -16.41
N THR A 93 -11.24 11.63 -17.02
CA THR A 93 -11.92 12.85 -16.57
C THR A 93 -13.31 12.88 -17.17
N ILE A 94 -14.31 13.08 -16.31
CA ILE A 94 -15.72 13.14 -16.69
C ILE A 94 -16.20 14.56 -16.39
N GLU A 95 -16.54 15.32 -17.42
CA GLU A 95 -17.14 16.65 -17.28
C GLU A 95 -18.66 16.57 -17.44
N MET A 96 -19.35 17.11 -16.44
CA MET A 96 -20.80 17.12 -16.33
C MET A 96 -21.34 18.50 -16.73
N PRO A 97 -22.48 18.56 -17.44
CA PRO A 97 -23.12 19.82 -17.81
C PRO A 97 -23.64 20.58 -16.58
N VAL A 98 -24.02 19.87 -15.53
CA VAL A 98 -24.56 20.41 -14.28
C VAL A 98 -23.65 20.01 -13.11
N ALA A 99 -23.47 20.91 -12.15
CA ALA A 99 -22.68 20.64 -10.96
C ALA A 99 -23.45 19.77 -9.97
N LEU A 100 -22.77 18.80 -9.35
CA LEU A 100 -23.31 18.02 -8.23
C LEU A 100 -22.61 18.41 -6.93
N THR A 101 -23.27 18.15 -5.81
CA THR A 101 -22.70 18.33 -4.46
C THR A 101 -22.70 17.02 -3.71
N ALA A 102 -21.55 16.61 -3.20
CA ALA A 102 -21.39 15.47 -2.30
C ALA A 102 -20.34 15.78 -1.24
N HIS A 103 -20.55 15.32 0.00
CA HIS A 103 -19.67 15.65 1.15
C HIS A 103 -19.42 17.17 1.33
N GLY A 104 -20.39 18.01 0.97
CA GLY A 104 -20.25 19.47 1.04
C GLY A 104 -19.27 20.07 0.00
N THR A 105 -18.85 19.29 -0.99
CA THR A 105 -18.04 19.74 -2.12
C THR A 105 -18.89 19.77 -3.39
N THR A 106 -18.93 20.91 -4.09
CA THR A 106 -19.62 21.07 -5.36
C THR A 106 -18.63 20.95 -6.53
N THR A 107 -18.92 20.11 -7.52
CA THR A 107 -18.05 19.90 -8.69
C THR A 107 -18.84 19.66 -9.97
N ARG A 108 -18.27 20.08 -11.12
CA ARG A 108 -18.70 19.69 -12.48
C ARG A 108 -17.81 18.61 -13.08
N ARG A 109 -16.80 18.15 -12.34
CA ARG A 109 -15.80 17.19 -12.80
C ARG A 109 -15.76 16.00 -11.85
N LEU A 110 -15.77 14.81 -12.43
CA LEU A 110 -15.46 13.57 -11.75
C LEU A 110 -14.22 12.94 -12.39
N VAL A 111 -13.60 12.04 -11.63
CA VAL A 111 -12.47 11.25 -12.09
C VAL A 111 -12.82 9.79 -11.86
N ALA A 112 -12.70 8.98 -12.89
CA ALA A 112 -12.82 7.53 -12.80
C ALA A 112 -11.46 6.88 -13.03
N ASP A 113 -11.08 5.93 -12.17
CA ASP A 113 -9.83 5.20 -12.32
C ASP A 113 -9.87 3.78 -11.72
N GLY A 114 -8.71 3.13 -11.60
CA GLY A 114 -8.58 1.77 -11.07
C GLY A 114 -9.08 1.57 -9.62
N ILE A 115 -9.35 2.63 -8.87
CA ILE A 115 -9.94 2.56 -7.52
C ILE A 115 -11.45 2.81 -7.56
N GLY A 116 -11.93 3.63 -8.49
CA GLY A 116 -13.35 3.87 -8.70
C GLY A 116 -13.65 5.30 -9.13
N LEU A 117 -14.83 5.78 -8.75
CA LEU A 117 -15.30 7.12 -9.04
C LEU A 117 -14.98 8.07 -7.89
N ALA A 118 -14.41 9.23 -8.19
CA ALA A 118 -14.02 10.23 -7.21
C ALA A 118 -14.24 11.66 -7.71
N MET A 119 -14.37 12.60 -6.77
CA MET A 119 -14.39 14.03 -7.03
C MET A 119 -12.99 14.63 -6.83
N PRO A 120 -12.50 15.50 -7.72
CA PRO A 120 -11.33 16.31 -7.44
C PRO A 120 -11.63 17.28 -6.30
N VAL A 121 -10.73 17.40 -5.33
CA VAL A 121 -10.84 18.31 -4.19
C VAL A 121 -9.51 19.01 -3.93
N ASP A 122 -9.57 20.22 -3.39
CA ASP A 122 -8.39 20.98 -2.99
C ASP A 122 -7.89 20.59 -1.59
N ALA A 123 -6.74 21.15 -1.19
CA ALA A 123 -6.13 20.88 0.11
C ALA A 123 -7.03 21.28 1.28
N ALA A 124 -7.79 22.37 1.15
CA ALA A 124 -8.68 22.87 2.19
C ALA A 124 -9.87 21.93 2.43
N SER A 125 -10.48 21.45 1.35
CA SER A 125 -11.58 20.48 1.37
C SER A 125 -11.10 19.14 1.90
N ARG A 126 -9.90 18.67 1.49
CA ARG A 126 -9.26 17.50 2.10
C ARG A 126 -9.11 17.66 3.61
N THR A 127 -8.51 18.75 4.09
CA THR A 127 -8.35 18.97 5.56
C THR A 127 -9.68 18.91 6.30
N ARG A 128 -10.71 19.56 5.75
CA ARG A 128 -12.05 19.61 6.34
C ARG A 128 -12.66 18.21 6.46
N VAL A 129 -12.63 17.43 5.38
CA VAL A 129 -13.22 16.09 5.34
C VAL A 129 -12.44 15.12 6.22
N VAL A 130 -11.11 15.15 6.19
CA VAL A 130 -10.26 14.33 7.09
C VAL A 130 -10.62 14.57 8.56
N ALA A 131 -10.72 15.84 8.96
CA ALA A 131 -11.05 16.19 10.34
C ALA A 131 -12.49 15.78 10.71
N ALA A 132 -13.46 16.05 9.83
CA ALA A 132 -14.88 15.74 10.08
C ALA A 132 -15.17 14.23 10.16
N GLN A 133 -14.39 13.40 9.47
CA GLN A 133 -14.62 11.96 9.33
C GLN A 133 -13.61 11.11 10.10
N GLY A 134 -12.64 11.73 10.77
CA GLY A 134 -11.61 11.02 11.54
C GLY A 134 -10.73 10.10 10.69
N LEU A 135 -10.44 10.48 9.44
CA LEU A 135 -9.66 9.64 8.53
C LEU A 135 -8.20 9.54 8.95
N ARG A 136 -7.60 8.36 8.79
CA ARG A 136 -6.17 8.13 9.08
C ARG A 136 -5.34 8.14 7.80
N LEU A 137 -4.15 8.73 7.87
CA LEU A 137 -3.22 8.82 6.74
C LEU A 137 -2.36 7.57 6.60
N GLN A 138 -2.36 7.00 5.40
CA GLN A 138 -1.39 6.05 4.89
C GLN A 138 -0.57 6.68 3.76
N SER A 139 0.75 6.49 3.72
CA SER A 139 1.60 7.13 2.71
C SER A 139 2.69 6.24 2.13
N SER A 140 2.96 6.36 0.83
CA SER A 140 4.09 5.71 0.16
C SER A 140 4.95 6.73 -0.56
N THR A 141 6.26 6.52 -0.60
CA THR A 141 7.14 7.17 -1.58
C THR A 141 7.73 6.20 -2.59
N LEU A 142 7.51 4.89 -2.45
CA LEU A 142 8.07 3.86 -3.35
C LEU A 142 7.53 3.97 -4.78
N ARG A 143 6.30 4.46 -4.95
CA ARG A 143 5.63 4.67 -6.24
C ARG A 143 5.30 6.16 -6.45
N GLY A 144 6.21 7.02 -6.03
CA GLY A 144 5.96 8.46 -5.87
C GLY A 144 5.17 8.78 -4.59
N PRO A 145 5.01 10.07 -4.23
CA PRO A 145 4.39 10.53 -3.00
C PRO A 145 2.87 10.30 -3.04
N LEU A 146 2.47 9.09 -2.68
CA LEU A 146 1.08 8.70 -2.56
C LEU A 146 0.65 8.89 -1.11
N GLN A 147 -0.45 9.61 -0.91
CA GLN A 147 -1.10 9.80 0.38
C GLN A 147 -2.53 9.34 0.25
N VAL A 148 -2.99 8.48 1.16
CA VAL A 148 -4.35 7.95 1.20
C VAL A 148 -4.89 8.15 2.61
N TRP A 149 -6.02 8.81 2.75
CA TRP A 149 -6.75 8.94 4.00
C TRP A 149 -7.97 8.04 3.94
N SER A 150 -8.13 7.14 4.90
CA SER A 150 -9.26 6.22 4.96
C SER A 150 -9.72 5.98 6.39
N VAL A 151 -10.94 5.44 6.54
CA VAL A 151 -11.41 4.89 7.81
C VAL A 151 -10.76 3.51 8.00
N GLN A 152 -10.05 3.30 9.11
CA GLN A 152 -9.65 1.95 9.51
C GLN A 152 -10.90 1.18 9.96
N ALA A 153 -11.25 0.12 9.26
CA ALA A 153 -12.33 -0.75 9.70
C ALA A 153 -11.89 -1.47 10.98
N PRO A 154 -12.77 -1.63 11.98
CA PRO A 154 -12.50 -2.56 13.07
C PRO A 154 -12.31 -3.96 12.49
N THR A 155 -11.27 -4.66 12.93
CA THR A 155 -11.01 -6.06 12.58
C THR A 155 -12.27 -6.89 12.83
N GLY A 156 -12.79 -7.54 11.79
CA GLY A 156 -13.95 -8.44 11.90
C GLY A 156 -15.34 -7.82 11.68
N SER A 157 -15.46 -6.56 11.25
CA SER A 157 -16.77 -5.99 10.87
C SER A 157 -17.26 -6.53 9.51
N ALA A 158 -18.08 -7.58 9.55
CA ALA A 158 -18.66 -8.26 8.38
C ALA A 158 -19.70 -7.42 7.58
N THR A 159 -20.05 -6.22 8.03
CA THR A 159 -20.99 -5.35 7.30
C THR A 159 -20.21 -4.31 6.49
N ALA A 160 -19.87 -4.67 5.25
CA ALA A 160 -19.18 -3.81 4.30
C ALA A 160 -20.05 -2.62 3.84
N ARG A 161 -20.09 -1.54 4.63
CA ARG A 161 -20.37 -0.20 4.07
C ARG A 161 -19.11 0.28 3.34
N ALA A 162 -19.29 1.13 2.32
CA ALA A 162 -18.15 1.78 1.70
C ALA A 162 -17.42 2.66 2.73
N SER A 163 -16.09 2.64 2.67
CA SER A 163 -15.25 3.54 3.46
C SER A 163 -14.95 4.79 2.65
N LEU A 164 -15.04 5.96 3.29
CA LEU A 164 -14.61 7.20 2.67
C LEU A 164 -13.10 7.20 2.48
N VAL A 165 -12.65 7.62 1.30
CA VAL A 165 -11.23 7.69 0.95
C VAL A 165 -10.90 9.03 0.31
N ILE A 166 -9.78 9.63 0.74
CA ILE A 166 -9.12 10.71 0.02
C ILE A 166 -7.75 10.25 -0.41
N ARG A 167 -7.29 10.65 -1.59
CA ARG A 167 -5.98 10.28 -2.10
C ARG A 167 -5.31 11.44 -2.81
N SER A 168 -3.99 11.54 -2.72
CA SER A 168 -3.21 12.48 -3.53
C SER A 168 -3.13 12.01 -4.99
N ASP A 169 -2.93 12.95 -5.90
CA ASP A 169 -2.60 12.68 -7.31
C ASP A 169 -1.11 12.41 -7.53
N GLY A 170 -0.45 11.83 -6.51
CA GLY A 170 0.99 11.57 -6.52
C GLY A 170 1.80 12.87 -6.55
N GLN A 171 2.64 12.99 -7.56
CA GLN A 171 3.49 14.18 -7.79
C GLN A 171 2.68 15.42 -8.23
N ARG A 172 1.43 15.25 -8.68
CA ARG A 172 0.59 16.39 -9.10
C ARG A 172 -0.11 17.00 -7.89
N GLN A 173 -0.24 18.32 -7.87
CA GLN A 173 -1.01 19.01 -6.85
C GLN A 173 -2.51 18.73 -7.05
N GLY A 174 -3.07 17.92 -6.16
CA GLY A 174 -4.51 17.59 -6.21
C GLY A 174 -4.85 16.42 -5.30
N TYR A 175 -6.13 16.35 -4.94
CA TYR A 175 -6.68 15.24 -4.17
C TYR A 175 -7.96 14.73 -4.84
N ARG A 176 -8.27 13.45 -4.61
CA ARG A 176 -9.51 12.82 -5.04
C ARG A 176 -10.25 12.25 -3.85
N LEU A 177 -11.52 12.63 -3.70
CA LEU A 177 -12.45 12.16 -2.68
C LEU A 177 -13.42 11.15 -3.28
N GLY A 178 -13.45 9.93 -2.75
CA GLY A 178 -14.33 8.87 -3.24
C GLY A 178 -14.54 7.78 -2.19
N CYS A 179 -15.00 6.62 -2.63
CA CYS A 179 -15.43 5.54 -1.75
C CYS A 179 -14.73 4.24 -2.09
N ASP A 180 -14.27 3.53 -1.06
CA ASP A 180 -13.77 2.16 -1.16
C ASP A 180 -14.86 1.17 -0.72
N TYR A 181 -15.51 0.53 -1.69
CA TYR A 181 -16.59 -0.44 -1.42
C TYR A 181 -16.00 -1.79 -1.02
N ALA A 182 -16.08 -2.10 0.28
CA ALA A 182 -15.45 -3.26 0.92
C ALA A 182 -16.00 -4.64 0.54
N GLY A 183 -17.07 -4.74 -0.27
CA GLY A 183 -17.84 -5.98 -0.37
C GLY A 183 -17.16 -7.17 -1.06
N GLN A 184 -16.21 -6.93 -1.96
CA GLN A 184 -15.53 -7.96 -2.76
C GLN A 184 -14.11 -7.53 -3.12
N THR A 185 -13.89 -6.23 -3.27
CA THR A 185 -12.73 -5.71 -3.98
C THR A 185 -11.44 -5.61 -3.18
N ARG A 186 -11.42 -5.50 -1.84
CA ARG A 186 -10.16 -5.26 -1.11
C ARG A 186 -9.27 -6.50 -1.09
N ASP A 187 -9.84 -7.67 -0.78
CA ASP A 187 -9.13 -8.95 -0.79
C ASP A 187 -9.12 -9.62 -2.17
N GLU A 188 -10.09 -9.34 -3.07
CA GLU A 188 -10.02 -9.83 -4.45
C GLU A 188 -9.01 -9.07 -5.32
N ARG A 189 -8.77 -7.76 -5.08
CA ARG A 189 -7.69 -7.01 -5.72
C ARG A 189 -6.31 -7.51 -5.29
N VAL A 190 -6.22 -8.09 -4.10
CA VAL A 190 -4.99 -8.68 -3.59
C VAL A 190 -4.90 -10.12 -4.09
N PRO A 191 -3.82 -10.48 -4.81
CA PRO A 191 -3.57 -11.87 -5.20
C PRO A 191 -3.71 -12.81 -4.00
N ALA A 192 -4.34 -13.97 -4.16
CA ALA A 192 -4.64 -14.89 -3.05
C ALA A 192 -3.41 -15.22 -2.19
N ARG A 193 -2.23 -15.34 -2.82
CA ARG A 193 -0.94 -15.57 -2.14
C ARG A 193 -0.52 -14.44 -1.18
N LEU A 194 -1.01 -13.22 -1.39
CA LEU A 194 -0.67 -12.01 -0.62
C LEU A 194 -1.73 -11.64 0.44
N ARG A 195 -2.78 -12.46 0.58
CA ARG A 195 -3.82 -12.24 1.61
C ARG A 195 -3.32 -12.60 3.00
N GLU A 196 -2.51 -13.65 3.10
CA GLU A 196 -1.86 -14.02 4.35
C GLU A 196 -0.62 -13.13 4.57
N VAL A 197 -0.76 -12.21 5.52
CA VAL A 197 0.24 -11.19 5.86
C VAL A 197 0.74 -11.36 7.29
N ALA A 198 1.89 -10.77 7.59
CA ALA A 198 2.57 -10.88 8.87
C ALA A 198 1.79 -10.15 9.98
N SER A 199 1.69 -10.81 11.12
CA SER A 199 1.24 -10.22 12.38
C SER A 199 2.37 -9.44 13.06
N ALA A 200 2.04 -8.64 14.08
CA ALA A 200 3.04 -7.99 14.93
C ALA A 200 4.00 -9.01 15.59
N ASN A 201 3.49 -10.21 15.92
CA ASN A 201 4.30 -11.29 16.49
C ASN A 201 5.29 -11.86 15.47
N ASP A 202 4.92 -11.97 14.20
CA ASP A 202 5.81 -12.41 13.13
C ASP A 202 6.98 -11.42 12.98
N PHE A 203 6.68 -10.12 12.92
CA PHE A 203 7.71 -9.08 12.86
C PHE A 203 8.61 -9.09 14.11
N ALA A 204 8.05 -9.15 15.32
CA ALA A 204 8.83 -9.21 16.55
C ALA A 204 9.75 -10.46 16.57
N ALA A 205 9.25 -11.61 16.14
CA ALA A 205 10.05 -12.82 16.03
C ALA A 205 11.19 -12.67 15.00
N ALA A 206 10.94 -11.99 13.87
CA ALA A 206 11.98 -11.74 12.87
C ALA A 206 13.07 -10.81 13.38
N LEU A 207 12.70 -9.73 14.08
CA LEU A 207 13.65 -8.82 14.73
C LEU A 207 14.51 -9.53 15.78
N ASP A 208 13.95 -10.51 16.48
CA ASP A 208 14.65 -11.33 17.47
C ASP A 208 15.50 -12.47 16.89
N CYS A 209 15.52 -12.65 15.56
CA CYS A 209 16.06 -13.81 14.84
C CYS A 209 15.37 -15.16 15.14
N ARG A 210 14.14 -15.13 15.63
CA ARG A 210 13.35 -16.32 16.04
C ARG A 210 12.24 -16.69 15.05
N ALA A 211 12.03 -15.92 13.98
CA ALA A 211 11.01 -16.21 13.00
C ALA A 211 11.23 -17.58 12.32
N ASP A 212 10.18 -18.39 12.28
CA ASP A 212 10.14 -19.64 11.52
C ASP A 212 9.93 -19.37 10.01
N PRO A 213 10.07 -20.37 9.14
CA PRO A 213 9.88 -20.19 7.70
C PRO A 213 8.48 -19.68 7.29
N ALA A 214 7.43 -20.02 8.03
CA ALA A 214 6.07 -19.56 7.73
C ALA A 214 5.89 -18.08 8.09
N ALA A 215 6.42 -17.65 9.23
CA ALA A 215 6.47 -16.25 9.63
C ALA A 215 7.29 -15.41 8.62
N LEU A 216 8.46 -15.91 8.19
CA LEU A 216 9.26 -15.26 7.15
C LEU A 216 8.51 -15.16 5.82
N GLN A 217 7.76 -16.20 5.43
CA GLN A 217 6.92 -16.15 4.23
C GLN A 217 5.80 -15.11 4.35
N ARG A 218 5.12 -15.01 5.50
CA ARG A 218 4.12 -13.97 5.74
C ARG A 218 4.73 -12.55 5.70
N ILE A 219 5.95 -12.38 6.20
CA ILE A 219 6.69 -11.11 6.10
C ILE A 219 7.00 -10.80 4.64
N ALA A 220 7.47 -11.79 3.85
CA ALA A 220 7.71 -11.62 2.42
C ALA A 220 6.42 -11.27 1.65
N ASN A 221 5.29 -11.92 1.96
CA ASN A 221 3.99 -11.60 1.37
C ASN A 221 3.55 -10.17 1.73
N THR A 222 3.76 -9.77 2.97
CA THR A 222 3.50 -8.39 3.43
C THR A 222 4.33 -7.41 2.64
N TRP A 223 5.60 -7.74 2.44
CA TRP A 223 6.54 -6.93 1.70
C TRP A 223 6.15 -6.77 0.23
N GLU A 224 5.92 -7.88 -0.47
CA GLU A 224 5.43 -7.89 -1.84
C GLU A 224 4.13 -7.08 -1.95
N ARG A 225 3.21 -7.24 -0.99
CA ARG A 225 1.95 -6.47 -0.99
C ARG A 225 2.18 -4.96 -0.85
N VAL A 226 3.06 -4.50 0.03
CA VAL A 226 3.28 -3.05 0.19
C VAL A 226 4.07 -2.41 -0.95
N VAL A 227 5.00 -3.17 -1.53
CA VAL A 227 5.77 -2.73 -2.69
C VAL A 227 4.91 -2.75 -3.94
N GLU A 228 4.04 -3.76 -4.10
CA GLU A 228 3.27 -3.98 -5.32
C GLU A 228 1.90 -3.31 -5.38
N GLN A 229 1.31 -3.00 -4.23
CA GLN A 229 -0.07 -2.53 -4.16
C GLN A 229 -0.16 -1.09 -3.63
N PRO A 230 -1.19 -0.32 -4.04
CA PRO A 230 -1.43 1.01 -3.49
C PRO A 230 -1.74 0.98 -1.99
N PRO A 231 -1.53 2.08 -1.24
CA PRO A 231 -1.72 2.12 0.22
C PRO A 231 -3.06 1.58 0.74
N LEU A 232 -4.12 1.75 -0.04
CA LEU A 232 -5.46 1.25 0.30
C LEU A 232 -5.52 -0.27 0.47
N ALA A 233 -4.65 -1.00 -0.24
CA ALA A 233 -4.56 -2.44 -0.18
C ALA A 233 -3.58 -2.93 0.90
N TRP A 234 -2.86 -2.08 1.62
CA TRP A 234 -1.90 -2.53 2.63
C TRP A 234 -2.57 -3.12 3.86
N PRO A 235 -1.85 -3.98 4.62
CA PRO A 235 -2.27 -4.37 5.97
C PRO A 235 -2.54 -3.16 6.86
N GLU A 236 -3.53 -3.26 7.74
CA GLU A 236 -3.93 -2.15 8.61
C GLU A 236 -2.84 -1.72 9.59
N SER A 237 -1.94 -2.64 9.94
CA SER A 237 -0.79 -2.37 10.79
C SER A 237 0.29 -1.52 10.11
N ILE A 238 0.16 -1.23 8.80
CA ILE A 238 1.15 -0.47 8.03
C ILE A 238 0.59 0.91 7.69
N ARG A 239 1.31 1.91 8.20
CA ARG A 239 0.99 3.33 8.04
C ARG A 239 1.74 3.95 6.89
N ALA A 240 3.03 3.67 6.74
CA ALA A 240 3.81 4.29 5.68
C ALA A 240 4.92 3.39 5.16
N VAL A 241 5.34 3.61 3.92
CA VAL A 241 6.56 3.02 3.38
C VAL A 241 7.38 4.06 2.63
N SER A 242 8.69 4.03 2.85
CA SER A 242 9.63 4.95 2.20
C SER A 242 10.99 4.31 1.97
N GLU A 243 11.81 4.89 1.12
CA GLU A 243 13.23 4.55 1.03
C GLU A 243 14.03 5.41 2.00
N ARG A 244 15.03 4.82 2.63
CA ARG A 244 15.97 5.53 3.50
C ARG A 244 17.37 4.94 3.34
N GLY A 245 18.35 5.82 3.14
CA GLY A 245 19.76 5.45 3.28
C GLY A 245 20.21 5.69 4.71
N TYR A 246 20.55 4.64 5.44
CA TYR A 246 21.26 4.77 6.72
C TYR A 246 22.76 4.83 6.44
N LEU A 247 23.52 5.58 7.26
CA LEU A 247 24.98 5.58 7.21
C LEU A 247 25.50 4.91 8.47
N VAL A 248 26.33 3.88 8.33
CA VAL A 248 26.94 3.15 9.46
C VAL A 248 28.43 3.09 9.23
N GLY A 249 29.20 3.85 10.02
CA GLY A 249 30.65 3.96 9.84
C GLY A 249 31.03 4.49 8.45
N GLY A 250 30.24 5.43 7.92
CA GLY A 250 30.41 5.99 6.57
C GLY A 250 29.96 5.08 5.42
N GLN A 251 29.46 3.87 5.69
CA GLN A 251 28.91 2.98 4.67
C GLN A 251 27.39 3.15 4.55
N ALA A 252 26.90 3.28 3.32
CA ALA A 252 25.47 3.38 3.07
C ALA A 252 24.79 2.02 3.16
N LEU A 253 23.77 1.94 4.01
CA LEU A 253 22.82 0.84 4.10
C LEU A 253 21.49 1.32 3.51
N PRO A 254 21.24 1.11 2.21
CA PRO A 254 19.95 1.38 1.62
C PRO A 254 18.92 0.41 2.20
N ALA A 255 17.83 0.97 2.69
CA ALA A 255 16.73 0.21 3.23
C ALA A 255 15.41 0.80 2.77
N GLN A 256 14.43 -0.07 2.62
CA GLN A 256 13.06 0.37 2.59
C GLN A 256 12.50 0.27 4.00
N VAL A 257 11.75 1.28 4.42
CA VAL A 257 11.30 1.46 5.79
C VAL A 257 9.78 1.39 5.83
N ILE A 258 9.26 0.47 6.65
CA ILE A 258 7.84 0.30 6.93
C ILE A 258 7.55 0.99 8.26
N GLU A 259 6.58 1.89 8.30
CA GLU A 259 6.05 2.45 9.53
C GLU A 259 4.80 1.67 9.99
N LEU A 260 4.76 1.34 11.28
CA LEU A 260 3.72 0.56 11.92
C LEU A 260 2.74 1.45 12.70
N ASP A 261 1.46 1.03 12.76
CA ASP A 261 0.45 1.57 13.66
C ASP A 261 -0.52 0.44 14.10
N PRO A 262 -0.49 -0.01 15.37
CA PRO A 262 0.32 0.48 16.49
C PRO A 262 1.80 0.03 16.42
N PRO A 263 2.71 0.67 17.17
CA PRO A 263 4.10 0.21 17.28
C PRO A 263 4.17 -1.16 17.99
N LEU A 264 5.16 -1.98 17.61
CA LEU A 264 5.46 -3.22 18.32
C LEU A 264 6.42 -2.96 19.49
N ASN A 265 6.50 -3.90 20.44
CA ASN A 265 7.46 -3.83 21.54
C ASN A 265 8.60 -4.82 21.29
N LEU A 266 9.83 -4.33 21.26
CA LEU A 266 11.05 -5.13 21.20
C LEU A 266 11.89 -4.86 22.46
N HIS A 267 11.98 -5.84 23.35
CA HIS A 267 12.73 -5.74 24.61
C HIS A 267 12.42 -4.51 25.48
N GLY A 268 11.17 -4.06 25.50
CA GLY A 268 10.75 -2.87 26.25
C GLY A 268 10.86 -1.57 25.45
N PHE A 269 11.30 -1.62 24.20
CA PHE A 269 11.39 -0.45 23.31
C PHE A 269 10.27 -0.46 22.27
N PRO A 270 9.59 0.67 22.05
CA PRO A 270 8.62 0.78 20.97
C PRO A 270 9.34 0.84 19.61
N VAL A 271 9.05 -0.11 18.74
CA VAL A 271 9.49 -0.10 17.34
C VAL A 271 8.31 0.35 16.50
N GLN A 272 8.41 1.56 15.95
CA GLN A 272 7.44 2.07 14.99
C GLN A 272 7.89 1.87 13.55
N ARG A 273 9.17 1.62 13.31
CA ARG A 273 9.75 1.56 11.97
C ARG A 273 10.54 0.28 11.80
N ILE A 274 10.31 -0.43 10.69
CA ILE A 274 11.07 -1.63 10.31
C ILE A 274 11.84 -1.30 9.04
N ALA A 275 13.16 -1.35 9.10
CA ALA A 275 14.05 -1.28 7.96
C ALA A 275 14.26 -2.68 7.37
N VAL A 276 14.09 -2.79 6.05
CA VAL A 276 14.34 -4.01 5.26
C VAL A 276 15.36 -3.66 4.17
N SER A 277 16.46 -4.41 4.13
CA SER A 277 17.49 -4.27 3.08
C SER A 277 17.55 -5.51 2.19
N ILE A 278 18.02 -5.32 0.96
CA ILE A 278 18.02 -6.33 -0.11
C ILE A 278 18.90 -7.54 0.24
N ASP A 279 19.90 -7.35 1.10
CA ASP A 279 20.83 -8.41 1.54
C ASP A 279 20.26 -9.32 2.66
N GLY A 280 18.94 -9.30 2.88
CA GLY A 280 18.29 -10.14 3.88
C GLY A 280 18.46 -9.62 5.31
N TYR A 281 18.64 -8.31 5.46
CA TYR A 281 18.66 -7.63 6.76
C TYR A 281 17.27 -7.06 7.07
N ILE A 282 16.73 -7.41 8.25
CA ILE A 282 15.50 -6.84 8.80
C ILE A 282 15.77 -6.31 10.20
N ALA A 283 15.42 -5.05 10.44
CA ALA A 283 15.67 -4.40 11.73
C ALA A 283 14.58 -3.42 12.14
N GLY A 284 14.33 -3.33 13.44
CA GLY A 284 13.58 -2.25 14.04
C GLY A 284 14.47 -1.02 14.11
N ASP A 285 13.97 0.09 13.58
CA ASP A 285 14.55 1.41 13.78
C ASP A 285 13.98 2.00 15.07
N LEU A 286 14.86 2.15 16.06
CA LEU A 286 14.56 2.63 17.41
C LEU A 286 14.82 4.13 17.58
N GLY A 287 15.19 4.84 16.51
CA GLY A 287 15.62 6.23 16.60
C GLY A 287 16.81 6.39 17.54
N GLN A 288 16.80 7.44 18.35
CA GLN A 288 17.86 7.77 19.31
C GLN A 288 17.72 7.00 20.64
N ALA A 289 17.34 5.72 20.59
CA ALA A 289 17.24 4.90 21.79
C ALA A 289 18.61 4.75 22.47
N PRO A 290 18.67 4.66 23.82
CA PRO A 290 19.91 4.44 24.54
C PRO A 290 20.61 3.14 24.10
N LEU A 291 21.74 3.28 23.41
CA LEU A 291 22.49 2.16 22.83
C LEU A 291 22.94 1.17 23.91
N ASP A 292 23.42 1.65 25.05
CA ASP A 292 23.88 0.83 26.18
C ASP A 292 22.77 -0.10 26.69
N LYS A 293 21.56 0.42 26.86
CA LYS A 293 20.39 -0.38 27.27
C LYS A 293 20.01 -1.40 26.22
N MET A 294 20.10 -1.04 24.94
CA MET A 294 19.78 -1.95 23.85
C MET A 294 20.80 -3.08 23.72
N LEU A 295 22.09 -2.77 23.84
CA LEU A 295 23.15 -3.78 23.86
C LEU A 295 22.94 -4.74 25.04
N ALA A 296 22.63 -4.22 26.23
CA ALA A 296 22.31 -5.05 27.39
C ALA A 296 21.06 -5.93 27.15
N ALA A 297 19.98 -5.37 26.61
CA ALA A 297 18.72 -6.08 26.35
C ALA A 297 18.86 -7.19 25.30
N THR A 298 19.73 -7.00 24.30
CA THR A 298 20.02 -7.99 23.26
C THR A 298 21.15 -8.96 23.62
N GLY A 299 21.79 -8.75 24.77
CA GLY A 299 22.92 -9.54 25.26
C GLY A 299 24.23 -9.27 24.54
N MET A 300 24.37 -8.15 23.84
CA MET A 300 25.59 -7.76 23.13
C MET A 300 26.63 -7.18 24.10
N ASP A 301 27.80 -7.78 24.13
CA ASP A 301 28.96 -7.35 24.92
C ASP A 301 30.08 -6.81 24.03
N ALA A 302 31.23 -6.50 24.63
CA ALA A 302 32.40 -6.02 23.90
C ALA A 302 32.91 -7.02 22.85
N ALA A 303 32.74 -8.33 23.07
CA ALA A 303 33.17 -9.37 22.12
C ALA A 303 32.26 -9.44 20.88
N ALA A 304 31.02 -8.98 20.98
CA ALA A 304 30.09 -8.86 19.86
C ALA A 304 30.45 -7.70 18.91
N ARG A 305 31.31 -6.75 19.32
CA ARG A 305 31.66 -5.59 18.49
C ARG A 305 32.50 -6.03 17.28
N LYS A 306 32.05 -5.72 16.07
CA LYS A 306 32.74 -6.03 14.81
C LYS A 306 33.43 -4.82 14.18
N ALA A 307 32.81 -3.66 14.31
CA ALA A 307 33.32 -2.40 13.79
C ALA A 307 32.81 -1.22 14.63
N ASN A 308 33.13 -0.01 14.21
CA ASN A 308 32.51 1.17 14.79
C ASN A 308 31.01 1.18 14.45
N GLY A 309 30.17 1.25 15.48
CA GLY A 309 28.71 1.25 15.33
C GLY A 309 28.10 -0.10 14.97
N VAL A 310 28.84 -1.22 15.04
CA VAL A 310 28.33 -2.55 14.63
C VAL A 310 28.62 -3.61 15.69
N TRP A 311 27.56 -4.25 16.19
CA TRP A 311 27.62 -5.41 17.07
C TRP A 311 26.84 -6.57 16.46
N THR A 312 27.44 -7.75 16.37
CA THR A 312 26.76 -8.96 15.88
C THR A 312 27.06 -10.18 16.75
N ARG A 313 26.10 -11.11 16.80
CA ARG A 313 26.23 -12.40 17.47
C ARG A 313 25.49 -13.47 16.68
N GLU A 314 26.17 -14.57 16.39
CA GLU A 314 25.55 -15.76 15.80
C GLU A 314 24.50 -16.33 16.75
N VAL A 315 23.30 -16.57 16.24
CA VAL A 315 22.16 -17.11 17.01
C VAL A 315 21.69 -18.47 16.49
N ALA A 316 21.85 -18.74 15.20
CA ALA A 316 21.57 -20.04 14.63
C ALA A 316 22.42 -20.31 13.38
N ARG A 317 22.69 -21.59 13.14
CA ARG A 317 23.37 -22.09 11.95
C ARG A 317 22.64 -23.32 11.42
N ASP A 318 21.96 -23.15 10.30
CA ASP A 318 21.26 -24.24 9.63
C ASP A 318 22.12 -24.77 8.47
N GLN A 319 22.56 -26.02 8.58
CA GLN A 319 23.31 -26.69 7.51
C GLN A 319 22.37 -27.56 6.68
N ARG A 320 22.34 -27.32 5.37
CA ARG A 320 21.70 -28.17 4.37
C ARG A 320 22.73 -28.58 3.32
N PRO A 321 22.56 -29.70 2.60
CA PRO A 321 23.46 -30.06 1.52
C PRO A 321 23.66 -28.89 0.54
N GLY A 322 24.92 -28.46 0.35
CA GLY A 322 25.29 -27.35 -0.54
C GLY A 322 25.05 -25.92 -0.01
N ARG A 323 24.45 -25.74 1.18
CA ARG A 323 24.12 -24.41 1.71
C ARG A 323 24.18 -24.35 3.23
N THR A 324 24.95 -23.41 3.77
CA THR A 324 24.88 -23.02 5.19
C THR A 324 24.14 -21.70 5.30
N GLN A 325 23.07 -21.67 6.09
CA GLN A 325 22.36 -20.44 6.44
C GLN A 325 22.77 -20.02 7.85
N LEU A 326 23.33 -18.83 7.96
CA LEU A 326 23.73 -18.19 9.21
C LEU A 326 22.69 -17.14 9.57
N ARG A 327 22.23 -17.16 10.82
CA ARG A 327 21.40 -16.11 11.41
C ARG A 327 22.22 -15.40 12.48
N GLU A 328 22.36 -14.11 12.33
CA GLU A 328 23.08 -13.26 13.26
C GLU A 328 22.14 -12.18 13.80
N ARG A 329 22.08 -12.06 15.11
CA ARG A 329 21.49 -10.88 15.74
C ARG A 329 22.46 -9.73 15.56
N SER A 330 21.93 -8.55 15.31
CA SER A 330 22.73 -7.34 15.13
C SER A 330 22.12 -6.14 15.83
N VAL A 331 23.01 -5.27 16.30
CA VAL A 331 22.71 -3.90 16.75
C VAL A 331 23.64 -2.98 15.96
N LEU A 332 23.07 -2.02 15.25
CA LEU A 332 23.81 -0.99 14.52
C LEU A 332 23.52 0.37 15.12
N GLN A 333 24.56 1.19 15.28
CA GLN A 333 24.43 2.62 15.52
C GLN A 333 24.89 3.33 14.26
N THR A 334 23.98 4.10 13.66
CA THR A 334 24.26 4.93 12.49
C THR A 334 25.06 6.16 12.87
N ASP A 335 25.63 6.82 11.86
CA ASP A 335 26.43 8.04 12.02
C ASP A 335 25.60 9.22 12.56
N ASP A 336 24.27 9.21 12.35
CA ASP A 336 23.32 10.17 12.93
C ASP A 336 22.82 9.77 14.32
N GLY A 337 23.35 8.69 14.91
CA GLY A 337 23.00 8.19 16.26
C GLY A 337 21.78 7.27 16.32
N THR A 338 21.09 7.04 15.20
CA THR A 338 19.97 6.09 15.12
C THR A 338 20.42 4.66 15.45
N VAL A 339 19.65 3.96 16.28
CA VAL A 339 19.89 2.57 16.64
C VAL A 339 18.96 1.65 15.83
N LEU A 340 19.56 0.72 15.08
CA LEU A 340 18.87 -0.34 14.37
C LEU A 340 19.12 -1.68 15.06
N VAL A 341 18.08 -2.48 15.28
CA VAL A 341 18.20 -3.77 15.95
C VAL A 341 17.43 -4.82 15.20
N GLY A 342 18.08 -5.93 14.88
CA GLY A 342 17.38 -6.96 14.14
C GLY A 342 18.21 -8.17 13.81
N CYS A 343 17.79 -8.82 12.72
CA CYS A 343 18.37 -10.04 12.25
C CYS A 343 18.98 -9.87 10.86
N MET A 344 20.19 -10.39 10.71
CA MET A 344 20.85 -10.55 9.44
C MET A 344 20.88 -12.03 9.08
N SER A 345 20.41 -12.37 7.89
CA SER A 345 20.55 -13.71 7.34
C SER A 345 21.59 -13.74 6.23
N GLY A 346 22.67 -14.49 6.42
CA GLY A 346 23.66 -14.77 5.39
C GLY A 346 23.52 -16.21 4.89
N SER A 347 23.89 -16.47 3.64
CA SER A 347 24.12 -17.85 3.20
C SER A 347 25.42 -18.00 2.45
N THR A 348 26.19 -19.03 2.79
CA THR A 348 27.36 -19.46 2.06
C THR A 348 27.03 -20.74 1.30
N TYR A 349 27.41 -20.78 0.02
CA TYR A 349 27.34 -21.99 -0.80
C TYR A 349 28.64 -22.76 -0.64
N SER A 350 28.54 -24.05 -0.38
CA SER A 350 29.68 -24.97 -0.43
C SER A 350 29.60 -25.74 -1.75
N GLU A 351 30.70 -25.81 -2.51
CA GLU A 351 30.76 -26.65 -3.71
C GLU A 351 30.37 -28.11 -3.36
N PRO A 352 29.63 -28.80 -4.25
CA PRO A 352 29.38 -30.23 -4.07
C PRO A 352 30.72 -30.96 -4.05
N ARG A 353 30.97 -31.71 -2.98
CA ARG A 353 32.14 -32.59 -2.86
C ARG A 353 32.09 -33.74 -3.83
#